data_AF-A0AAF0F200-F1
#
_entry.id   AF-A0AAF0F200-F1
#
_cell.length_a   1.000
_cell.length_b   1.000
_cell.length_c   1.000
_cell.angle_alpha   90.00
_cell.angle_beta   90.00
_cell.angle_gamma   90.00
#
_symmetry.space_group_name_H-M   'P 1'
#
loop_
_entity.id
_entity.type
_entity.pdbx_description
1 polymer ?
#
loop_
_entity_poly.entity_id
_entity_poly.type
_entity_poly.pdbx_seq_one_letter_code
_entity_poly.pdbx_strand_id
1 'polypeptide(L)'
;MVQIDESTRKAILPQLEQVVRDIKEQGVTGYQRHIERLAAGHDKYHDKGDSAGSFDDDAIHRILSKVNEDGKVRESVGTDHHQQALIEAVEREIKQLN
;
A
#
# COMPACT_ATOMS: atom_id res chain seq x y z
N MET A 1 16.28 5.29 -1.27
CA MET A 1 15.82 4.32 -0.26
C MET A 1 14.96 5.11 0.72
N VAL A 2 13.69 4.77 0.92
CA VAL A 2 12.88 5.43 1.95
C VAL A 2 13.44 4.94 3.28
N GLN A 3 14.12 5.81 4.03
CA GLN A 3 14.51 5.49 5.40
C GLN A 3 13.25 5.51 6.24
N ILE A 4 12.63 4.34 6.39
CA ILE A 4 11.54 4.11 7.33
C ILE A 4 12.19 3.65 8.63
N ASP A 5 11.96 4.42 9.69
CA ASP A 5 12.45 4.12 11.03
C ASP A 5 11.90 2.78 11.54
N GLU A 6 12.60 2.12 12.47
CA GLU A 6 12.24 0.76 12.91
C GLU A 6 10.82 0.70 13.49
N SER A 7 10.42 1.72 14.24
CA SER A 7 9.08 1.84 14.82
C SER A 7 7.99 1.92 13.75
N THR A 8 8.18 2.75 12.72
CA THR A 8 7.25 2.89 11.60
C THR A 8 7.21 1.60 10.79
N ARG A 9 8.35 0.97 10.52
CA ARG A 9 8.44 -0.33 9.84
C ARG A 9 7.59 -1.38 10.57
N LYS A 10 7.77 -1.51 11.89
CA LYS A 10 6.98 -2.44 12.71
C LYS A 10 5.49 -2.12 12.71
N ALA A 11 5.11 -0.85 12.61
CA ALA A 11 3.71 -0.41 12.55
C ALA A 11 3.04 -0.67 11.18
N ILE A 12 3.78 -0.50 10.07
CA ILE A 12 3.22 -0.64 8.71
C ILE A 12 3.24 -2.07 8.17
N LEU A 13 4.20 -2.91 8.60
CA LEU A 13 4.29 -4.31 8.16
C LEU A 13 2.96 -5.09 8.31
N PRO A 14 2.29 -5.11 9.47
CA PRO A 14 1.02 -5.84 9.61
C PRO A 14 -0.09 -5.27 8.73
N GLN A 15 -0.03 -3.97 8.41
CA GLN A 15 -0.99 -3.33 7.52
C GLN A 15 -0.75 -3.74 6.06
N LEU A 16 0.50 -3.78 5.61
CA LEU A 16 0.86 -4.27 4.27
C LEU A 16 0.52 -5.75 4.12
N GLU A 17 0.71 -6.57 5.16
CA GLU A 17 0.24 -7.96 5.18
C GLU A 17 -1.29 -8.06 5.05
N GLN A 18 -2.03 -7.12 5.66
CA GLN A 18 -3.47 -7.04 5.49
C GLN A 18 -3.86 -6.67 4.06
N VAL A 19 -3.13 -5.75 3.40
CA VAL A 19 -3.34 -5.44 1.97
C VAL A 19 -3.20 -6.70 1.13
N VAL A 20 -2.17 -7.52 1.37
CA VAL A 20 -1.97 -8.80 0.67
C VAL A 20 -3.15 -9.76 0.89
N ARG A 21 -3.64 -9.88 2.14
CA ARG A 21 -4.82 -10.70 2.45
C ARG A 21 -6.05 -10.20 1.69
N ASP A 22 -6.31 -8.91 1.70
CA ASP A 22 -7.47 -8.33 1.04
C ASP A 22 -7.39 -8.47 -0.48
N ILE A 23 -6.19 -8.41 -1.09
CA ILE A 23 -6.01 -8.73 -2.52
C ILE A 23 -6.35 -10.20 -2.79
N LYS A 24 -5.96 -11.12 -1.90
CA LYS A 24 -6.23 -12.56 -2.07
C LYS A 24 -7.72 -12.89 -1.91
N GLU A 25 -8.40 -12.23 -0.98
CA GLU A 25 -9.81 -12.48 -0.66
C GLU A 25 -10.78 -11.75 -1.60
N GLN A 26 -10.45 -10.51 -1.98
CA GLN A 26 -11.36 -9.59 -2.68
C GLN A 26 -10.82 -9.15 -4.05
N GLY A 27 -9.68 -9.69 -4.47
CA GLY A 27 -9.02 -9.34 -5.73
C GLY A 27 -8.53 -7.89 -5.76
N VAL A 28 -8.48 -7.33 -6.96
CA VAL A 28 -8.07 -5.93 -7.22
C VAL A 28 -8.95 -4.93 -6.44
N THR A 29 -10.21 -5.25 -6.20
CA THR A 29 -11.13 -4.41 -5.42
C THR A 29 -10.65 -4.23 -3.97
N GLY A 30 -10.09 -5.27 -3.36
CA GLY A 30 -9.52 -5.20 -2.01
C GLY A 30 -8.36 -4.20 -1.97
N TYR A 31 -7.49 -4.23 -2.98
CA TYR A 31 -6.40 -3.28 -3.14
C TYR A 31 -6.89 -1.83 -3.32
N GLN A 32 -7.86 -1.62 -4.20
CA GLN A 32 -8.40 -0.29 -4.49
C GLN A 32 -8.98 0.37 -3.24
N ARG A 33 -9.70 -0.39 -2.39
CA ARG A 33 -10.22 0.15 -1.12
C ARG A 33 -9.13 0.66 -0.19
N HIS A 34 -7.95 0.01 -0.16
CA HIS A 34 -6.82 0.51 0.61
C HIS A 34 -6.29 1.82 0.07
N ILE A 35 -6.09 1.92 -1.25
CA ILE A 35 -5.67 3.16 -1.91
C ILE A 35 -6.67 4.29 -1.63
N GLU A 36 -7.96 4.03 -1.83
CA GLU A 36 -9.04 5.01 -1.58
C GLU A 36 -9.10 5.43 -0.11
N ARG A 37 -8.95 4.50 0.82
CA ARG A 37 -8.91 4.80 2.26
C ARG A 37 -7.73 5.69 2.61
N LEU A 38 -6.55 5.37 2.09
CA LEU A 38 -5.32 6.15 2.35
C LEU A 38 -5.42 7.54 1.74
N ALA A 39 -5.94 7.66 0.52
CA ALA A 39 -6.19 8.94 -0.14
C ALA A 39 -7.24 9.78 0.59
N ALA A 40 -8.36 9.17 1.03
CA ALA A 40 -9.40 9.85 1.78
C ALA A 40 -8.96 10.25 3.20
N GLY A 41 -8.09 9.45 3.82
CA GLY A 41 -7.40 9.83 5.05
C GLY A 41 -6.60 11.10 4.81
N HIS A 42 -5.70 11.09 3.83
CA HIS A 42 -4.83 12.22 3.49
C HIS A 42 -5.61 13.53 3.25
N ASP A 43 -6.72 13.48 2.52
CA ASP A 43 -7.54 14.66 2.22
C ASP A 43 -8.22 15.25 3.47
N LYS A 44 -8.69 14.39 4.39
CA LYS A 44 -9.34 14.82 5.64
C LYS A 44 -8.40 15.41 6.67
N TYR A 45 -7.10 15.10 6.61
CA TYR A 45 -6.09 15.65 7.52
C TYR A 45 -5.47 16.96 7.01
N HIS A 46 -5.64 17.30 5.73
CA HIS A 46 -5.15 18.58 5.19
C HIS A 46 -6.04 19.77 5.61
N ASP A 47 -7.34 19.53 5.88
CA ASP A 47 -8.33 20.57 6.24
C ASP A 47 -8.33 20.96 7.72
N LYS A 48 -7.92 20.05 8.61
CA LYS A 48 -7.74 20.31 10.04
C LYS A 48 -6.27 20.17 10.36
N GLY A 49 -5.58 21.26 10.68
CA GLY A 49 -4.13 21.33 10.98
C GLY A 49 -3.65 20.53 12.21
N ASP A 50 -4.21 19.34 12.44
CA ASP A 50 -3.79 18.32 13.38
C ASP A 50 -2.93 17.33 12.58
N SER A 51 -1.61 17.40 12.78
CA SER A 51 -0.58 16.71 11.98
C SER A 51 -0.54 15.19 12.21
N ALA A 52 -1.66 14.50 12.07
CA ALA A 52 -1.78 13.07 12.35
C ALA A 52 -2.69 12.33 11.35
N GLY A 53 -2.47 12.53 10.05
CA GLY A 53 -2.39 11.33 9.22
C GLY A 53 -1.23 10.54 9.80
N SER A 54 -1.45 9.34 10.36
CA SER A 54 -0.35 8.62 11.01
C SER A 54 0.79 8.55 10.00
N PHE A 55 2.02 8.88 10.40
CA PHE A 55 3.21 8.74 9.55
C PHE A 55 3.27 7.34 8.87
N ASP A 56 2.62 6.37 9.48
CA ASP A 56 2.35 5.02 8.98
C ASP A 56 1.47 4.99 7.71
N ASP A 57 0.36 5.73 7.65
CA ASP A 57 -0.54 5.79 6.48
C ASP A 57 0.17 6.42 5.27
N ASP A 58 0.95 7.48 5.48
CA ASP A 58 1.78 8.09 4.44
C ASP A 58 2.85 7.12 3.91
N ALA A 59 3.49 6.37 4.81
CA ALA A 59 4.46 5.36 4.45
C ALA A 59 3.82 4.22 3.64
N ILE A 60 2.65 3.74 4.04
CA ILE A 60 1.90 2.72 3.31
C ILE A 60 1.48 3.25 1.95
N HIS A 61 0.88 4.44 1.87
CA HIS A 61 0.46 5.06 0.61
C HIS A 61 1.63 5.19 -0.37
N ARG A 62 2.81 5.60 0.11
CA ARG A 62 4.03 5.67 -0.71
C ARG A 62 4.45 4.30 -1.26
N ILE A 63 4.36 3.25 -0.45
CA ILE A 63 4.70 1.88 -0.86
C ILE A 63 3.71 1.38 -1.91
N LEU A 64 2.41 1.53 -1.67
CA LEU A 64 1.40 1.08 -2.62
C LEU A 64 1.42 1.90 -3.92
N SER A 65 1.75 3.20 -3.85
CA SER A 65 1.99 4.00 -5.06
C SER A 65 3.17 3.45 -5.87
N LYS A 66 4.26 3.05 -5.21
CA LYS A 66 5.41 2.43 -5.88
C LYS A 66 5.05 1.07 -6.48
N VAL A 67 4.18 0.29 -5.82
CA VAL A 67 3.62 -0.95 -6.39
C VAL A 67 2.85 -0.66 -7.67
N ASN A 68 2.04 0.41 -7.73
CA ASN A 68 1.34 0.81 -8.94
C ASN A 68 2.28 1.27 -10.07
N GLU A 69 3.47 1.76 -9.73
CA GLU A 69 4.50 2.14 -10.69
C GLU A 69 5.32 0.93 -11.19
N ASP A 70 5.22 -0.23 -10.55
CA ASP A 70 5.93 -1.45 -10.96
C ASP A 70 5.51 -1.87 -12.37
N GLY A 71 6.49 -2.10 -13.24
CA GLY A 71 6.27 -2.45 -14.64
C GLY A 71 5.34 -3.65 -14.80
N LYS A 72 5.50 -4.69 -13.99
CA LYS A 72 4.66 -5.89 -14.05
C LYS A 72 3.23 -5.62 -13.63
N VAL A 73 3.02 -4.76 -12.64
CA VAL A 73 1.68 -4.35 -12.20
C VAL A 73 1.00 -3.55 -13.30
N ARG A 74 1.71 -2.59 -13.92
CA ARG A 74 1.19 -1.78 -15.02
C ARG A 74 0.86 -2.60 -16.27
N GLU A 75 1.74 -3.53 -16.63
CA GLU A 75 1.56 -4.40 -17.80
C GLU A 75 0.43 -5.43 -17.60
N SER A 76 0.13 -5.79 -16.34
CA SER A 76 -0.93 -6.74 -16.02
C SER A 76 -2.32 -6.09 -15.87
N VAL A 77 -2.44 -4.76 -15.90
CA VAL A 77 -3.74 -4.06 -15.77
C VAL A 77 -4.73 -4.57 -16.82
N GLY A 78 -5.92 -4.96 -16.38
CA GLY A 78 -6.97 -5.48 -17.26
C GLY A 78 -6.79 -6.93 -17.71
N THR A 79 -5.80 -7.64 -17.16
CA THR A 79 -5.59 -9.08 -17.38
C THR A 79 -5.95 -9.89 -16.14
N ASP A 80 -6.19 -11.20 -16.30
CA ASP A 80 -6.43 -12.12 -15.18
C ASP A 80 -5.25 -12.22 -14.21
N HIS A 81 -4.04 -11.82 -14.64
CA HIS A 81 -2.83 -11.84 -13.82
C HIS A 81 -2.65 -10.58 -12.96
N HIS A 82 -3.52 -9.57 -13.09
CA HIS A 82 -3.36 -8.30 -12.38
C HIS A 82 -3.33 -8.47 -10.86
N GLN A 83 -4.24 -9.30 -10.34
CA GLN A 83 -4.30 -9.63 -8.92
C GLN A 83 -2.99 -10.25 -8.44
N GLN A 84 -2.45 -11.21 -9.20
CA GLN A 84 -1.22 -11.89 -8.84
C GLN A 84 -0.02 -10.94 -8.86
N ALA A 85 0.06 -10.07 -9.88
CA ALA A 85 1.12 -9.06 -9.98
C ALA A 85 1.10 -8.09 -8.79
N LEU A 86 -0.10 -7.66 -8.35
CA LEU A 86 -0.26 -6.83 -7.14
C LEU A 86 0.24 -7.56 -5.88
N ILE A 87 -0.14 -8.82 -5.70
CA ILE A 87 0.31 -9.63 -4.55
C ILE A 87 1.84 -9.72 -4.55
N GLU A 88 2.44 -10.12 -5.67
CA GLU A 88 3.89 -10.28 -5.78
C GLU A 88 4.65 -8.98 -5.53
N ALA A 89 4.12 -7.86 -6.01
CA ALA A 89 4.71 -6.54 -5.82
C ALA A 89 4.63 -6.08 -4.35
N VAL A 90 3.47 -6.23 -3.69
CA VAL A 90 3.33 -5.87 -2.27
C VAL A 90 4.18 -6.79 -1.39
N GLU A 91 4.18 -8.11 -1.63
CA GLU A 91 5.02 -9.06 -0.88
C GLU A 91 6.52 -8.77 -1.07
N ARG A 92 6.92 -8.29 -2.25
CA ARG A 92 8.30 -7.84 -2.52
C ARG A 92 8.67 -6.61 -1.70
N GLU A 93 7.76 -5.65 -1.52
CA GLU A 93 8.02 -4.47 -0.68
C GLU A 93 8.06 -4.86 0.81
N ILE A 94 7.19 -5.76 1.27
CA ILE A 94 7.25 -6.32 2.64
C ILE A 94 8.61 -6.98 2.90
N LYS A 95 9.12 -7.79 1.95
CA LYS A 95 10.44 -8.42 2.06
C LYS A 95 11.60 -7.42 2.09
N GLN A 96 11.51 -6.29 1.39
CA GLN A 96 12.53 -5.24 1.44
C GLN A 96 12.50 -4.46 2.77
N LEU A 97 11.35 -4.43 3.42
CA LEU A 97 11.14 -3.80 4.72
C LEU A 97 11.48 -4.71 5.90
N ASN A 98 11.75 -6.00 5.68
CA ASN A 98 12.16 -6.92 6.74
C ASN A 98 13.69 -6.98 6.78
#